data_AF-A0AAE6W1V2-F1
#
_entry.id   AF-A0AAE6W1V2-F1
#
_cell.length_a   1.000
_cell.length_b   1.000
_cell.length_c   1.000
_cell.angle_alpha   90.00
_cell.angle_beta   90.00
_cell.angle_gamma   90.00
#
_symmetry.space_group_name_H-M   'P 1'
#
loop_
_entity.id
_entity.type
_entity.pdbx_description
1 polymer ?
#
loop_
_entity_poly.entity_id
_entity_poly.type
_entity_poly.pdbx_seq_one_letter_code
_entity_poly.pdbx_strand_id
1 'polypeptide(L)'
;MLAINPSFGADESQKQAAGAVQFPAGSYKNPAVLDLKGVKDYSMLESARDEYLRKHYDGYRVLGEGFTMIGGRYILTVSLTNDEDENKVNNLKLVYFDMTDAYKKLGKSKDRQTREKIKELKNNHHPMSEKELMEKLERGTTEKTGK
;
A
#
# COMPACT_ATOMS: atom_id res chain seq x y z
N MET A 1 -58.67 12.90 -23.40
CA MET A 1 -58.75 14.07 -22.49
C MET A 1 -57.38 14.28 -21.87
N LEU A 2 -56.92 15.53 -21.97
CA LEU A 2 -55.87 16.26 -21.25
C LEU A 2 -54.51 15.61 -20.91
N ALA A 3 -53.49 16.29 -21.45
CA ALA A 3 -52.06 16.17 -21.23
C ALA A 3 -51.61 16.83 -19.91
N ILE A 4 -50.46 16.38 -19.39
CA ILE A 4 -49.46 17.26 -18.76
C ILE A 4 -48.06 16.72 -19.13
N ASN A 5 -47.33 17.48 -19.93
CA ASN A 5 -45.86 17.58 -19.98
C ASN A 5 -45.58 19.06 -19.68
N PRO A 6 -44.52 19.47 -18.94
CA PRO A 6 -43.16 19.31 -19.46
C PRO A 6 -41.99 19.24 -18.43
N SER A 7 -40.84 18.73 -18.90
CA SER A 7 -39.50 19.35 -18.86
C SER A 7 -38.85 19.86 -17.55
N PHE A 8 -37.61 19.38 -17.36
CA PHE A 8 -36.42 20.04 -16.77
C PHE A 8 -36.31 20.23 -15.25
N GLY A 9 -35.21 19.68 -14.72
CA GLY A 9 -34.67 19.96 -13.40
C GLY A 9 -33.41 19.13 -13.23
N ALA A 10 -32.32 19.59 -13.84
CA ALA A 10 -30.98 19.05 -13.64
C ALA A 10 -30.65 19.06 -12.15
N ASP A 11 -30.28 17.91 -11.59
CA ASP A 11 -29.32 17.90 -10.49
C ASP A 11 -28.02 17.29 -11.03
N GLU A 12 -27.20 18.17 -11.58
CA GLU A 12 -25.81 17.93 -11.94
C GLU A 12 -24.92 17.74 -10.69
N SER A 13 -25.26 16.78 -9.82
CA SER A 13 -24.45 16.45 -8.64
C SER A 13 -23.82 15.06 -8.70
N GLN A 14 -24.08 14.28 -9.76
CA GLN A 14 -23.47 12.96 -9.97
C GLN A 14 -22.65 12.90 -11.27
N LYS A 15 -21.78 13.89 -11.48
CA LYS A 15 -20.65 13.79 -12.40
C LYS A 15 -19.37 14.30 -11.74
N GLN A 16 -18.80 13.47 -10.88
CA GLN A 16 -17.39 13.36 -10.49
C GLN A 16 -17.34 12.32 -9.36
N ALA A 17 -16.67 11.19 -9.43
CA ALA A 17 -15.60 10.73 -10.28
C ALA A 17 -15.83 9.27 -10.67
N ALA A 18 -15.25 8.89 -11.81
CA ALA A 18 -15.20 7.54 -12.34
C ALA A 18 -14.90 6.51 -11.25
N GLY A 19 -15.59 5.36 -11.33
CA GLY A 19 -15.46 4.24 -10.41
C GLY A 19 -14.02 3.95 -10.03
N ALA A 20 -13.65 4.33 -8.81
CA ALA A 20 -12.48 3.80 -8.14
C ALA A 20 -12.83 2.35 -7.79
N VAL A 21 -12.30 1.42 -8.57
CA VAL A 21 -12.32 0.00 -8.25
C VAL A 21 -11.72 -0.15 -6.86
N GLN A 22 -12.56 -0.49 -5.90
CA GLN A 22 -12.18 -0.73 -4.51
C GLN A 22 -11.43 -2.06 -4.49
N PHE A 23 -10.13 -2.04 -4.78
CA PHE A 23 -9.29 -3.22 -4.56
C PHE A 23 -9.15 -3.41 -3.05
N PRO A 24 -9.45 -4.60 -2.52
CA PRO A 24 -9.10 -4.91 -1.15
C PRO A 24 -7.58 -4.75 -1.02
N ALA A 25 -7.16 -4.15 0.09
CA ALA A 25 -5.81 -4.22 0.60
C ALA A 25 -5.01 -5.44 0.10
N GLY A 26 -3.86 -5.20 -0.55
CA GLY A 26 -2.75 -6.15 -0.46
C GLY A 26 -2.50 -7.08 -1.65
N SER A 27 -2.45 -6.57 -2.89
CA SER A 27 -1.77 -7.29 -3.96
C SER A 27 -0.54 -6.53 -4.45
N TYR A 28 0.59 -7.21 -4.64
CA TYR A 28 1.79 -6.64 -5.26
C TYR A 28 1.54 -6.13 -6.69
N LYS A 29 0.44 -6.57 -7.33
CA LYS A 29 0.02 -6.08 -8.64
C LYS A 29 -0.47 -4.63 -8.58
N ASN A 30 -1.22 -4.31 -7.52
CA ASN A 30 -1.79 -2.99 -7.26
C ASN A 30 -1.32 -2.50 -5.87
N PRO A 31 -0.03 -2.18 -5.71
CA PRO A 31 0.49 -1.68 -4.45
C PRO A 31 -0.08 -0.28 -4.15
N ALA A 32 -0.16 0.05 -2.86
CA ALA A 32 -0.52 1.37 -2.39
C ALA A 32 0.55 2.39 -2.82
N VAL A 33 0.12 3.56 -3.28
CA VAL A 33 0.99 4.69 -3.60
C VAL A 33 0.73 5.79 -2.58
N LEU A 34 1.77 6.23 -1.90
CA LEU A 34 1.67 7.29 -0.90
C LEU A 34 1.54 8.65 -1.58
N ASP A 35 0.73 9.55 -0.99
CA ASP A 35 0.74 10.96 -1.39
C ASP A 35 2.07 11.59 -0.94
N LEU A 36 2.88 12.00 -1.91
CA LEU A 36 4.19 12.60 -1.67
C LEU A 36 4.14 14.13 -1.57
N LYS A 37 2.95 14.74 -1.59
CA LYS A 37 2.80 16.19 -1.42
C LYS A 37 3.34 16.61 -0.04
N GLY A 38 4.29 17.53 -0.03
CA GLY A 38 4.91 18.01 1.20
C GLY A 38 6.02 17.11 1.78
N VAL A 39 6.17 15.86 1.32
CA VAL A 39 7.24 14.94 1.78
C VAL A 39 8.61 15.43 1.28
N LYS A 40 9.50 15.82 2.21
CA LYS A 40 10.83 16.40 1.90
C LYS A 40 12.02 15.53 2.33
N ASP A 41 11.81 14.71 3.34
CA ASP A 41 12.82 13.84 3.94
C ASP A 41 12.24 12.45 4.23
N TYR A 42 13.11 11.55 4.70
CA TYR A 42 12.73 10.18 5.01
C TYR A 42 11.72 10.08 6.17
N SER A 43 11.85 10.91 7.21
CA SER A 43 10.94 10.88 8.36
C SER A 43 9.51 11.27 7.95
N MET A 44 9.36 12.24 7.04
CA MET A 44 8.07 12.59 6.46
C MET A 44 7.47 11.47 5.60
N LEU A 45 8.31 10.68 4.92
CA LEU A 45 7.86 9.52 4.17
C LEU A 45 7.33 8.42 5.11
N GLU A 46 8.03 8.15 6.20
CA GLU A 46 7.56 7.22 7.25
C GLU A 46 6.24 7.70 7.85
N SER A 47 6.13 9.00 8.15
CA SER A 47 4.90 9.59 8.67
C SER A 47 3.72 9.43 7.68
N ALA A 48 3.96 9.61 6.38
CA ALA A 48 2.93 9.41 5.35
C ALA A 48 2.50 7.94 5.24
N ARG A 49 3.44 6.99 5.38
CA ARG A 49 3.13 5.55 5.44
C ARG A 49 2.28 5.24 6.68
N ASP A 50 2.68 5.72 7.84
CA ASP A 50 2.00 5.42 9.10
C ASP A 50 0.60 6.04 9.14
N GLU A 51 0.43 7.24 8.57
CA GLU A 51 -0.89 7.86 8.40
C GLU A 51 -1.78 7.03 7.46
N TYR A 52 -1.23 6.52 6.36
CA TYR A 52 -1.98 5.61 5.47
C TYR A 52 -2.42 4.35 6.22
N LEU A 53 -1.49 3.72 6.96
CA LEU A 53 -1.81 2.52 7.74
C LEU A 53 -2.91 2.79 8.77
N ARG A 54 -2.81 3.90 9.52
CA ARG A 54 -3.81 4.30 10.51
C ARG A 54 -5.20 4.55 9.90
N LYS A 55 -5.28 5.15 8.70
CA LYS A 55 -6.56 5.44 8.04
C LYS A 55 -7.24 4.20 7.47
N HIS A 56 -6.45 3.24 6.98
CA HIS A 56 -6.97 2.10 6.21
C HIS A 56 -6.97 0.77 6.98
N TYR A 57 -6.18 0.68 8.05
CA TYR A 57 -6.00 -0.51 8.87
C TYR A 57 -6.03 -0.15 10.35
N ASP A 58 -7.05 0.62 10.75
CA ASP A 58 -7.26 0.94 12.16
C ASP A 58 -7.41 -0.34 13.00
N GLY A 59 -6.87 -0.32 14.22
CA GLY A 59 -6.76 -1.50 15.09
C GLY A 59 -5.70 -2.53 14.70
N TYR A 60 -4.99 -2.37 13.57
CA TYR A 60 -3.85 -3.22 13.23
C TYR A 60 -2.52 -2.62 13.74
N ARG A 61 -1.64 -3.48 14.26
CA ARG A 61 -0.25 -3.16 14.59
C ARG A 61 0.72 -3.71 13.56
N VAL A 62 1.82 -3.00 13.33
CA VAL A 62 2.90 -3.45 12.43
C VAL A 62 3.73 -4.53 13.11
N LEU A 63 3.93 -5.66 12.42
CA LEU A 63 4.80 -6.77 12.85
C LEU A 63 6.19 -6.71 12.23
N GLY A 64 6.31 -6.16 11.03
CA GLY A 64 7.59 -6.11 10.34
C GLY A 64 7.46 -5.67 8.89
N GLU A 65 8.63 -5.51 8.26
CA GLU A 65 8.76 -5.00 6.90
C GLU A 65 9.61 -5.94 6.04
N GLY A 66 9.25 -6.03 4.75
CA GLY A 66 9.99 -6.76 3.73
C GLY A 66 10.29 -5.86 2.53
N PHE A 67 11.49 -5.98 1.99
CA PHE A 67 11.98 -5.13 0.90
C PHE A 67 12.21 -5.98 -0.35
N THR A 68 11.47 -5.73 -1.41
CA THR A 68 11.52 -6.59 -2.62
C THR A 68 11.39 -5.78 -3.88
N MET A 69 12.17 -6.13 -4.91
CA MET A 69 12.09 -5.51 -6.22
C MET A 69 11.33 -6.42 -7.19
N ILE A 70 10.20 -5.95 -7.73
CA ILE A 70 9.33 -6.72 -8.64
C ILE A 70 9.04 -5.89 -9.88
N GLY A 71 9.40 -6.42 -11.06
CA GLY A 71 9.19 -5.71 -12.32
C GLY A 71 9.89 -4.34 -12.38
N GLY A 72 11.03 -4.20 -11.69
CA GLY A 72 11.76 -2.93 -11.58
C GLY A 72 11.20 -1.91 -10.58
N ARG A 73 10.12 -2.25 -9.86
CA ARG A 73 9.54 -1.41 -8.80
C ARG A 73 10.09 -1.78 -7.43
N TYR A 74 10.33 -0.78 -6.59
CA TYR A 74 10.71 -0.97 -5.19
C TYR A 74 9.44 -1.19 -4.35
N ILE A 75 9.19 -2.43 -3.93
CA ILE A 75 8.01 -2.80 -3.14
C ILE A 75 8.40 -2.97 -1.67
N LEU A 76 7.81 -2.13 -0.82
CA LEU A 76 7.83 -2.31 0.64
C LEU A 76 6.60 -3.12 1.03
N THR A 77 6.81 -4.28 1.66
CA THR A 77 5.75 -5.10 2.25
C THR A 77 5.70 -4.81 3.74
N VAL A 78 4.53 -4.44 4.27
CA VAL A 78 4.30 -4.25 5.70
C VAL A 78 3.36 -5.34 6.18
N SER A 79 3.84 -6.14 7.14
CA SER A 79 3.06 -7.17 7.81
C SER A 79 2.31 -6.55 8.99
N LEU A 80 1.01 -6.77 9.05
CA LEU A 80 0.12 -6.24 10.07
C LEU A 80 -0.58 -7.38 10.83
N THR A 81 -0.86 -7.20 12.12
CA THR A 81 -1.74 -8.08 12.90
C THR A 81 -2.76 -7.28 13.68
N ASN A 82 -3.91 -7.88 13.97
CA ASN A 82 -4.87 -7.37 14.92
C ASN A 82 -5.12 -8.45 15.99
N ASP A 83 -5.04 -8.05 17.26
CA ASP A 83 -5.16 -8.94 18.42
C ASP A 83 -6.63 -9.14 18.85
N GLU A 84 -7.58 -8.33 18.36
CA GLU A 84 -9.00 -8.37 18.74
C GLU A 84 -9.76 -9.57 18.14
N ASP A 85 -9.15 -10.31 17.22
CA ASP A 85 -9.78 -11.43 16.49
C ASP A 85 -9.13 -12.76 16.94
N GLU A 86 -9.12 -13.05 18.25
CA GLU A 86 -8.56 -14.29 18.86
C GLU A 86 -9.10 -15.58 18.22
N ASN A 87 -10.27 -15.54 17.58
CA ASN A 87 -10.93 -16.68 16.97
C ASN A 87 -10.65 -16.86 15.46
N LYS A 88 -9.81 -16.02 14.83
CA LYS A 88 -9.44 -16.18 13.42
C LYS A 88 -8.00 -16.66 13.27
N VAL A 89 -7.84 -17.81 12.63
CA VAL A 89 -6.56 -18.48 12.35
C VAL A 89 -5.62 -17.64 11.44
N ASN A 90 -6.04 -16.48 10.93
CA ASN A 90 -5.26 -15.62 10.03
C ASN A 90 -5.46 -14.11 10.30
N ASN A 91 -4.87 -13.60 11.37
CA ASN A 91 -4.88 -12.15 11.68
C ASN A 91 -3.78 -11.38 10.95
N LEU A 92 -2.93 -12.07 10.18
CA LEU A 92 -1.86 -11.48 9.38
C LEU A 92 -2.44 -10.84 8.11
N LYS A 93 -2.23 -9.54 7.94
CA LYS A 93 -2.46 -8.81 6.68
C LYS A 93 -1.14 -8.33 6.10
N LEU A 94 -0.99 -8.39 4.79
CA LEU A 94 0.16 -7.83 4.07
C LEU A 94 -0.28 -6.61 3.28
N VAL A 95 0.42 -5.50 3.47
CA VAL A 95 0.22 -4.25 2.71
C VAL A 95 1.45 -4.01 1.86
N TYR A 96 1.26 -3.79 0.57
CA TYR A 96 2.36 -3.52 -0.36
C TYR A 96 2.34 -2.03 -0.71
N PHE A 97 3.48 -1.37 -0.61
CA PHE A 97 3.67 0.03 -1.03
C PHE A 97 4.65 0.10 -2.20
N ASP A 98 4.31 0.86 -3.22
CA ASP A 98 5.25 1.22 -4.28
C ASP A 98 6.09 2.42 -3.85
N MET A 99 7.35 2.16 -3.54
CA MET A 99 8.29 3.15 -3.06
C MET A 99 9.10 3.79 -4.20
N THR A 100 8.85 3.40 -5.45
CA THR A 100 9.71 3.77 -6.58
C THR A 100 9.82 5.29 -6.77
N ASP A 101 8.69 5.99 -6.79
CA ASP A 101 8.66 7.44 -6.96
C ASP A 101 9.17 8.17 -5.72
N ALA A 102 8.84 7.67 -4.52
CA ALA A 102 9.33 8.22 -3.27
C ALA A 102 10.87 8.18 -3.22
N TYR A 103 11.45 7.03 -3.54
CA TYR A 103 12.89 6.82 -3.55
C TYR A 103 13.59 7.58 -4.69
N LYS A 104 12.93 7.75 -5.84
CA LYS A 104 13.44 8.60 -6.93
C LYS A 104 13.48 10.07 -6.52
N LYS A 105 12.44 10.56 -5.85
CA LYS A 105 12.34 11.94 -5.34
C LYS A 105 13.36 12.20 -4.23
N LEU A 106 13.32 11.39 -3.17
CA LEU A 106 14.15 11.59 -1.97
C LEU A 106 15.63 11.21 -2.19
N GLY A 107 15.93 10.34 -3.16
CA GLY A 107 17.31 10.08 -3.58
C GLY A 107 18.01 11.32 -4.16
N LYS A 108 17.25 12.37 -4.53
CA LYS A 108 17.75 13.68 -4.98
C LYS A 108 17.59 14.78 -3.91
N SER A 109 17.20 14.43 -2.69
CA SER A 109 17.01 15.40 -1.60
C SER A 109 18.30 16.18 -1.31
N LYS A 110 18.19 17.44 -0.88
CA LYS A 110 19.34 18.22 -0.39
C LYS A 110 19.84 17.70 0.95
N ASP A 111 18.98 17.05 1.74
CA ASP A 111 19.36 16.42 2.99
C ASP A 111 20.21 15.16 2.75
N ARG A 112 21.39 15.11 3.36
CA ARG A 112 22.34 14.00 3.21
C ARG A 112 21.84 12.73 3.88
N GLN A 113 21.26 12.84 5.06
CA GLN A 113 20.78 11.67 5.81
C GLN A 113 19.67 10.96 5.05
N THR A 114 18.72 11.72 4.49
CA THR A 114 17.70 11.20 3.59
C THR A 114 18.32 10.47 2.40
N ARG A 115 19.28 11.09 1.68
CA ARG A 115 19.91 10.42 0.52
C ARG A 115 20.60 9.11 0.88
N GLU A 116 21.35 9.09 1.99
CA GLU A 116 22.04 7.90 2.48
C GLU A 116 21.04 6.81 2.86
N LYS A 117 19.96 7.16 3.57
CA LYS A 117 18.92 6.22 3.94
C LYS A 117 18.19 5.64 2.72
N ILE A 118 17.86 6.47 1.72
CA ILE A 118 17.24 5.99 0.47
C ILE A 118 18.19 5.05 -0.28
N LYS A 119 19.49 5.33 -0.29
CA LYS A 119 20.48 4.42 -0.92
C LYS A 119 20.54 3.08 -0.21
N GLU A 120 20.57 3.08 1.12
CA GLU A 120 20.50 1.86 1.94
C GLU A 120 19.22 1.06 1.64
N LEU A 121 18.06 1.71 1.66
CA LEU A 121 16.78 1.05 1.37
C LEU A 121 16.76 0.42 -0.02
N LYS A 122 17.22 1.14 -1.05
CA LYS A 122 17.33 0.58 -2.40
C LYS A 122 18.21 -0.67 -2.46
N ASN A 123 19.29 -0.71 -1.69
CA ASN A 123 20.19 -1.87 -1.63
C ASN A 123 19.58 -3.06 -0.89
N ASN A 124 18.71 -2.79 0.09
CA ASN A 124 17.98 -3.84 0.82
C ASN A 124 16.85 -4.47 -0.01
N HIS A 125 16.43 -3.83 -1.11
CA HIS A 125 15.45 -4.42 -2.01
C HIS A 125 16.11 -5.42 -2.94
N HIS A 126 15.78 -6.70 -2.75
CA HIS A 126 16.29 -7.76 -3.59
C HIS A 126 15.31 -8.10 -4.72
N PRO A 127 15.81 -8.33 -5.95
CA PRO A 127 14.98 -8.85 -7.03
C PRO A 127 14.25 -10.12 -6.62
N MET A 128 12.97 -10.20 -6.94
CA MET A 128 12.17 -11.40 -6.77
C MET A 128 11.20 -11.50 -7.95
N SER A 129 11.12 -12.69 -8.54
CA SER A 129 10.11 -12.99 -9.54
C SER A 129 8.72 -13.08 -8.90
N GLU A 130 7.67 -12.83 -9.69
CA GLU A 130 6.29 -13.04 -9.23
C GLU A 130 6.06 -14.47 -8.75
N LYS A 131 6.66 -15.45 -9.43
CA LYS A 131 6.60 -16.87 -9.05
C LYS A 131 7.18 -17.10 -7.65
N GLU A 132 8.37 -16.58 -7.38
CA GLU A 132 9.02 -16.70 -6.06
C GLU A 132 8.22 -16.01 -4.96
N LEU A 133 7.57 -14.87 -5.26
CA LEU A 133 6.68 -14.21 -4.30
C LEU A 133 5.46 -15.08 -3.99
N MET A 134 4.80 -15.63 -5.03
CA MET A 134 3.62 -16.49 -4.85
C MET A 134 3.98 -17.75 -4.05
N GLU A 135 5.11 -18.41 -4.38
CA GLU A 135 5.59 -19.57 -3.62
C GLU A 135 5.87 -19.24 -2.15
N LYS A 136 6.39 -18.05 -1.84
CA LYS A 136 6.61 -17.62 -0.44
C LYS A 136 5.31 -17.37 0.31
N LEU A 137 4.31 -16.77 -0.35
CA LEU A 137 3.00 -16.53 0.24
C LEU A 137 2.24 -17.85 0.48
N GLU A 138 2.35 -18.79 -0.45
CA GLU A 138 1.77 -20.14 -0.34
C GLU A 138 2.44 -20.97 0.77
N ARG A 139 3.77 -20.96 0.86
CA ARG A 139 4.49 -21.69 1.93
C ARG A 139 4.14 -21.17 3.33
N GLY A 140 4.03 -19.84 3.48
CA GLY A 140 3.64 -19.20 4.74
C GLY A 140 2.21 -19.51 5.20
N THR A 141 1.33 -19.94 4.29
CA THR A 141 -0.04 -20.39 4.63
C THR A 141 -0.09 -21.88 4.96
N THR A 142 0.75 -22.72 4.36
CA THR A 142 0.78 -24.18 4.62
C THR A 142 1.41 -24.58 5.95
N GLU A 143 2.37 -23.81 6.49
CA GLU A 143 3.05 -24.16 7.76
C GLU A 143 2.17 -23.94 9.02
N LYS A 144 1.06 -23.18 8.92
CA LYS A 144 0.16 -22.92 10.06
C LYS A 144 -1.02 -23.89 10.17
N THR A 145 -1.30 -24.69 9.14
CA THR A 145 -2.39 -25.70 9.14
C THR A 145 -1.93 -27.11 9.49
N GLY A 146 -0.65 -27.30 9.81
CA GLY A 146 -0.05 -28.60 10.09
C GLY A 146 0.41 -28.77 11.54
N LYS A 147 -0.49 -28.65 12.52
CA LYS A 147 -0.35 -29.27 13.85
C LYS A 147 -1.70 -29.67 14.39
#